data_AF-A0A482W4F5-F1
#
_entry.id   AF-A0A482W4F5-F1
#
_cell.length_a   1.000
_cell.length_b   1.000
_cell.length_c   1.000
_cell.angle_alpha   90.00
_cell.angle_beta   90.00
_cell.angle_gamma   90.00
#
_symmetry.space_group_name_H-M   'P 1'
#
loop_
_entity.id
_entity.type
_entity.pdbx_description
1 polymer ?
#
loop_
_entity_poly.entity_id
_entity_poly.type
_entity_poly.pdbx_seq_one_letter_code
_entity_poly.pdbx_strand_id
1 'polypeptide(L)'
;PPNRLKSHKPFWSDESLNQPFSAANHWKSAWAKAAAFNRNLVENPNIEVPGLNLPRAIWCKLNRQRTGHGKCNDMLYRCNAINNPSCECGEIRQTIKHIVEECPQITFLQGFDEIHQIFPAWLLGYKA
;
A
#
# COMPACT_ATOMS: atom_id res chain seq x y z
N PRO A 1 -21.30 -35.07 -15.90
CA PRO A 1 -22.76 -34.79 -15.89
C PRO A 1 -23.27 -34.47 -17.31
N PRO A 2 -24.34 -35.15 -17.76
CA PRO A 2 -24.72 -35.19 -19.18
C PRO A 2 -25.24 -33.88 -19.80
N ASN A 3 -25.61 -32.87 -18.99
CA ASN A 3 -26.13 -31.57 -19.49
C ASN A 3 -25.12 -30.40 -19.43
N ARG A 4 -23.81 -30.67 -19.49
CA ARG A 4 -22.79 -29.60 -19.44
C ARG A 4 -22.51 -29.04 -20.84
N LEU A 5 -22.66 -27.73 -21.00
CA LEU A 5 -22.26 -27.00 -22.23
C LEU A 5 -20.78 -27.22 -22.54
N LYS A 6 -20.43 -27.41 -23.81
CA LYS A 6 -19.04 -27.65 -24.27
C LYS A 6 -18.08 -26.50 -23.89
N SER A 7 -18.57 -25.28 -23.76
CA SER A 7 -17.79 -24.10 -23.31
C SER A 7 -17.48 -24.13 -21.81
N HIS A 8 -18.26 -24.84 -21.00
CA HIS A 8 -18.07 -24.92 -19.55
C HIS A 8 -17.09 -26.04 -19.20
N LYS A 9 -15.80 -25.79 -19.47
CA LYS A 9 -14.73 -26.68 -19.02
C LYS A 9 -14.83 -26.87 -17.49
N PRO A 10 -14.86 -28.11 -16.98
CA PRO A 10 -14.86 -28.32 -15.55
C PRO A 10 -13.57 -27.82 -14.91
N PHE A 11 -13.68 -27.29 -13.69
CA PHE A 11 -12.52 -26.80 -12.93
C PHE A 11 -11.39 -27.84 -12.91
N TRP A 12 -11.69 -29.11 -12.66
CA TRP A 12 -10.72 -30.21 -12.64
C TRP A 12 -10.13 -30.62 -14.00
N SER A 13 -10.57 -30.03 -15.12
CA SER A 13 -9.92 -30.24 -16.43
C SER A 13 -8.80 -29.24 -16.71
N ASP A 14 -8.58 -28.29 -15.80
CA ASP A 14 -7.46 -27.36 -15.90
C ASP A 14 -6.18 -28.06 -15.43
N GLU A 15 -5.32 -28.40 -16.39
CA GLU A 15 -4.02 -29.03 -16.15
C GLU A 15 -3.10 -28.19 -15.25
N SER A 16 -3.35 -26.88 -15.13
CA SER A 16 -2.61 -26.01 -14.19
C SER A 16 -2.87 -26.37 -12.73
N LEU A 17 -4.00 -27.03 -12.40
CA LEU A 17 -4.29 -27.52 -11.05
C LEU A 17 -3.43 -28.74 -10.65
N ASN A 18 -2.85 -29.42 -11.63
CA ASN A 18 -1.95 -30.56 -11.39
C ASN A 18 -0.50 -30.13 -11.15
N GLN A 19 -0.18 -28.85 -11.35
CA GLN A 19 1.13 -28.30 -11.08
C GLN A 19 1.25 -27.90 -9.59
N PRO A 20 2.41 -28.10 -8.95
CA PRO A 20 2.63 -27.63 -7.59
C PRO A 20 2.59 -26.09 -7.55
N PHE A 21 1.45 -25.53 -7.14
CA PHE A 21 1.28 -24.09 -6.96
C PHE A 21 1.65 -23.68 -5.54
N SER A 22 2.65 -22.82 -5.41
CA SER A 22 2.96 -22.14 -4.15
C SER A 22 2.49 -20.70 -4.23
N ALA A 23 1.43 -20.37 -3.50
CA ALA A 23 0.93 -19.01 -3.38
C ALA A 23 2.03 -18.05 -2.89
N ALA A 24 2.84 -18.48 -1.91
CA ALA A 24 3.93 -17.68 -1.36
C ALA A 24 4.98 -17.30 -2.41
N ASN A 25 5.37 -18.26 -3.27
CA ASN A 25 6.33 -18.03 -4.35
C ASN A 25 5.72 -17.16 -5.46
N HIS A 26 4.46 -17.42 -5.81
CA HIS A 26 3.75 -16.64 -6.80
C HIS A 26 3.65 -15.17 -6.37
N TRP A 27 3.20 -14.90 -5.15
CA TRP A 27 3.09 -13.54 -4.62
C TRP A 27 4.46 -12.87 -4.45
N LYS A 28 5.48 -13.59 -3.97
CA LYS A 28 6.85 -13.06 -3.90
C LYS A 28 7.37 -12.66 -5.28
N SER A 29 7.13 -13.47 -6.31
CA SER A 29 7.53 -13.16 -7.69
C SER A 29 6.76 -11.98 -8.27
N ALA A 30 5.44 -11.94 -8.07
CA ALA A 30 4.59 -10.84 -8.53
C ALA A 30 4.99 -9.52 -7.85
N TRP A 31 5.20 -9.54 -6.54
CA TRP A 31 5.69 -8.39 -5.77
C TRP A 31 7.05 -7.93 -6.27
N ALA A 32 7.95 -8.86 -6.58
CA ALA A 32 9.27 -8.55 -7.10
C ALA A 32 9.26 -7.95 -8.53
N LYS A 33 8.15 -8.06 -9.26
CA LYS A 33 7.97 -7.45 -10.59
C LYS A 33 7.15 -6.16 -10.55
N ALA A 34 6.41 -5.94 -9.48
CA ALA A 34 5.59 -4.74 -9.32
C ALA A 34 6.48 -3.50 -9.13
N ALA A 35 6.11 -2.41 -9.81
CA ALA A 35 6.63 -1.07 -9.57
C ALA A 35 5.93 -0.45 -8.34
N ALA A 36 6.08 -1.09 -7.18
CA ALA A 36 5.46 -0.64 -5.94
C ALA A 36 6.21 0.58 -5.38
N PHE A 37 5.45 1.59 -4.94
CA PHE A 37 5.99 2.70 -4.16
C PHE A 37 6.58 2.17 -2.86
N ASN A 38 7.75 2.67 -2.47
CA ASN A 38 8.48 2.26 -1.27
C ASN A 38 8.68 0.74 -1.12
N ARG A 39 8.99 0.06 -2.23
CA ARG A 39 9.25 -1.39 -2.24
C ARG A 39 10.33 -1.82 -1.25
N ASN A 40 11.31 -0.96 -0.97
CA ASN A 40 12.36 -1.18 0.03
C ASN A 40 11.81 -1.39 1.45
N LEU A 41 10.61 -0.87 1.77
CA LEU A 41 10.02 -1.06 3.09
C LEU A 41 9.42 -2.46 3.28
N VAL A 42 9.00 -3.12 2.20
CA VAL A 42 8.39 -4.46 2.26
C VAL A 42 9.03 -5.32 1.19
N GLU A 43 10.15 -5.95 1.51
CA GLU A 43 10.89 -6.78 0.55
C GLU A 43 10.23 -8.14 0.32
N ASN A 44 9.69 -8.73 1.38
CA ASN A 44 9.04 -10.04 1.33
C ASN A 44 7.59 -9.95 1.84
N PRO A 45 6.59 -10.12 0.96
CA PRO A 45 5.18 -10.03 1.35
C PRO A 45 4.70 -11.17 2.26
N ASN A 46 5.52 -12.22 2.44
CA ASN A 46 5.20 -13.34 3.32
C ASN A 46 5.69 -13.16 4.76
N ILE A 47 6.38 -12.05 5.06
CA ILE A 47 6.87 -11.74 6.41
C ILE A 47 5.93 -10.72 7.03
N GLU A 48 5.62 -10.89 8.32
CA GLU A 48 4.86 -9.90 9.07
C GLU A 48 5.63 -8.59 9.16
N VAL A 49 5.01 -7.51 8.68
CA VAL A 49 5.61 -6.17 8.80
C VAL A 49 5.26 -5.59 10.17
N PRO A 50 6.11 -4.70 10.72
CA PRO A 50 5.84 -4.07 12.00
C PRO A 50 4.43 -3.48 12.03
N GLY A 51 3.73 -3.64 13.16
CA GLY A 51 2.43 -3.01 13.45
C GLY A 51 1.21 -3.82 13.10
N LEU A 52 1.40 -5.07 12.67
CA LEU A 52 0.30 -5.99 12.43
C LEU A 52 -0.59 -6.17 13.67
N ASN A 53 0.00 -6.05 14.86
CA ASN A 53 -0.68 -6.11 16.16
C ASN A 53 -1.42 -4.83 16.56
N LEU A 54 -1.30 -3.74 15.79
CA LEU A 54 -2.00 -2.49 16.09
C LEU A 54 -3.51 -2.59 15.81
N PRO A 55 -4.34 -1.75 16.44
CA PRO A 55 -5.75 -1.65 16.10
C PRO A 55 -5.94 -1.44 14.59
N ARG A 56 -6.94 -2.13 14.02
CA ARG A 56 -7.20 -2.14 12.57
C ARG A 56 -7.18 -0.76 11.92
N ALA A 57 -7.78 0.24 12.57
CA ALA A 57 -7.84 1.60 12.04
C ALA A 57 -6.44 2.21 11.85
N ILE A 58 -5.55 1.96 12.81
CA ILE A 58 -4.16 2.43 12.81
C ILE A 58 -3.36 1.66 11.76
N TRP A 59 -3.48 0.33 11.76
CA TRP A 59 -2.84 -0.56 10.78
C TRP A 59 -3.19 -0.17 9.33
N CYS A 60 -4.47 0.08 9.04
CA CYS A 60 -4.91 0.48 7.72
C CYS A 60 -4.33 1.84 7.30
N LYS A 61 -4.23 2.82 8.22
CA LYS A 61 -3.60 4.12 7.94
C LYS A 61 -2.11 3.95 7.63
N LEU A 62 -1.42 3.14 8.44
CA LEU A 62 0.01 2.86 8.26
C LEU A 62 0.31 2.25 6.88
N ASN A 63 -0.44 1.22 6.49
CA ASN A 63 -0.22 0.53 5.21
C ASN A 63 -0.57 1.39 4.00
N ARG A 64 -1.55 2.28 4.13
CA ARG A 64 -1.84 3.30 3.12
C ARG A 64 -0.58 4.14 2.87
N GLN A 65 0.00 4.72 3.93
CA GLN A 65 1.22 5.53 3.80
C GLN A 65 2.39 4.75 3.21
N ARG A 66 2.64 3.52 3.67
CA ARG A 66 3.70 2.63 3.13
C ARG A 66 3.58 2.40 1.63
N THR A 67 2.35 2.32 1.11
CA THR A 67 2.08 2.09 -0.31
C THR A 67 1.92 3.38 -1.11
N GLY A 68 2.16 4.55 -0.50
CA GLY A 68 2.01 5.86 -1.15
C GLY A 68 0.55 6.23 -1.42
N HIS A 69 -0.38 5.50 -0.82
CA HIS A 69 -1.81 5.77 -0.90
C HIS A 69 -2.26 6.48 0.37
N GLY A 70 -3.11 7.48 0.28
CA GLY A 70 -3.58 8.15 1.48
C GLY A 70 -4.48 9.31 1.18
N LYS A 71 -4.95 9.95 2.25
CA LYS A 71 -5.71 11.19 2.17
C LYS A 71 -4.72 12.35 2.02
N CYS A 72 -4.18 12.53 0.82
CA CYS A 72 -3.38 13.69 0.45
C CYS A 72 -4.13 14.51 -0.61
N ASN A 73 -3.84 15.81 -0.72
CA ASN A 73 -4.55 16.68 -1.67
C ASN A 73 -4.37 16.20 -3.11
N ASP A 74 -3.22 15.62 -3.46
CA ASP A 74 -3.02 15.05 -4.80
C ASP A 74 -3.98 13.87 -5.12
N MET A 75 -4.32 13.04 -4.14
CA MET A 75 -5.32 11.97 -4.32
C MET A 75 -6.73 12.55 -4.39
N LEU A 76 -7.06 13.48 -3.49
CA LEU A 76 -8.38 14.11 -3.46
C LEU A 76 -8.66 14.88 -4.76
N TYR A 77 -7.66 15.54 -5.32
CA TYR A 77 -7.74 16.22 -6.60
C TYR A 77 -7.97 15.23 -7.75
N ARG A 78 -7.23 14.11 -7.79
CA ARG A 78 -7.46 13.04 -8.78
C ARG A 78 -8.86 12.43 -8.71
N CYS A 79 -9.47 12.45 -7.53
CA CYS A 79 -10.86 12.01 -7.31
C CYS A 79 -11.90 13.12 -7.52
N ASN A 80 -11.52 14.32 -7.99
CA ASN A 80 -12.39 15.50 -8.13
C ASN A 80 -13.10 15.92 -6.83
N ALA A 81 -12.53 15.59 -5.67
CA ALA A 81 -13.08 15.98 -4.37
C ALA A 81 -12.65 17.40 -3.95
N ILE A 82 -11.53 17.89 -4.51
CA ILE A 82 -11.02 19.25 -4.31
C ILE A 82 -10.52 19.82 -5.64
N ASN A 83 -10.44 21.15 -5.73
CA ASN A 83 -10.05 21.84 -6.95
C ASN A 83 -8.53 22.12 -7.05
N ASN A 84 -7.78 21.95 -5.97
CA ASN A 84 -6.36 22.28 -5.92
C ASN A 84 -5.56 21.21 -5.13
N PRO A 85 -4.55 20.56 -5.72
CA PRO A 85 -3.71 19.58 -5.04
C PRO A 85 -2.60 20.19 -4.15
N SER A 86 -2.44 21.51 -4.11
CA SER A 86 -1.32 22.16 -3.39
C SER A 86 -1.34 21.94 -1.88
N CYS A 87 -0.15 21.99 -1.28
CA CYS A 87 0.03 21.94 0.18
C CYS A 87 0.03 23.35 0.77
N GLU A 88 -0.38 23.47 2.04
CA GLU A 88 -0.32 24.73 2.80
C GLU A 88 1.10 25.28 2.94
N CYS A 89 2.13 24.43 2.86
CA CYS A 89 3.53 24.85 2.87
C CYS A 89 3.99 25.49 1.54
N GLY A 90 3.12 25.59 0.54
CA GLY A 90 3.42 26.18 -0.77
C GLY A 90 3.82 25.19 -1.87
N GLU A 91 3.91 23.89 -1.58
CA GLU A 91 4.19 22.88 -2.59
C GLU A 91 3.02 22.72 -3.57
N ILE A 92 3.31 22.58 -4.87
CA ILE A 92 2.28 22.57 -5.93
C ILE A 92 1.38 21.34 -5.80
N ARG A 93 1.94 20.19 -5.39
CA ARG A 93 1.19 18.95 -5.18
C ARG A 93 1.57 18.31 -3.86
N GLN A 94 0.62 18.24 -2.94
CA GLN A 94 0.76 17.50 -1.70
C GLN A 94 0.63 15.99 -1.97
N THR A 95 1.77 15.33 -2.21
CA THR A 95 1.85 13.87 -2.32
C THR A 95 2.13 13.24 -0.95
N ILE A 96 1.99 11.91 -0.85
CA ILE A 96 2.36 11.19 0.39
C ILE A 96 3.86 11.31 0.66
N LYS A 97 4.70 11.21 -0.38
CA LYS A 97 6.15 11.45 -0.28
C LYS A 97 6.43 12.84 0.28
N HIS A 98 5.76 13.86 -0.27
CA HIS A 98 5.91 15.22 0.20
C HIS A 98 5.56 15.33 1.69
N ILE A 99 4.39 14.84 2.11
CA ILE A 99 3.96 14.91 3.52
C ILE A 99 4.96 14.23 4.45
N VAL A 100 5.51 13.09 4.05
CA VAL A 100 6.35 12.26 4.91
C VAL A 100 7.80 12.77 4.98
N GLU A 101 8.38 13.15 3.84
CA GLU A 101 9.83 13.40 3.72
C GLU A 101 10.20 14.87 3.48
N GLU A 102 9.29 15.69 2.94
CA GLU A 102 9.65 17.01 2.38
C GLU A 102 8.90 18.16 3.05
N CYS A 103 7.70 17.92 3.60
CA CYS A 103 6.80 18.94 4.09
C CYS A 103 7.26 19.53 5.43
N PRO A 104 7.70 20.79 5.50
CA PRO A 104 8.26 21.38 6.71
C PRO A 104 7.26 21.53 7.87
N GLN A 105 5.96 21.35 7.60
CA GLN A 105 4.89 21.43 8.59
C GLN A 105 4.65 20.09 9.30
N ILE A 106 5.03 18.96 8.69
CA ILE A 106 4.63 17.62 9.13
C ILE A 106 5.82 16.64 9.18
N THR A 107 6.98 16.99 8.62
CA THR A 107 8.10 16.08 8.33
C THR A 107 8.49 15.17 9.48
N PHE A 108 8.59 13.88 9.15
CA PHE A 108 9.20 12.87 10.02
C PHE A 108 10.71 12.93 9.83
N LEU A 109 11.47 12.90 10.94
CA LEU A 109 12.93 13.05 10.92
C LEU A 109 13.62 11.94 10.11
N GLN A 110 13.04 10.74 10.05
CA GLN A 110 13.54 9.63 9.22
C GLN A 110 12.54 9.20 8.12
N GLY A 111 11.64 10.10 7.72
CA GLY A 111 10.73 9.87 6.59
C GLY A 111 9.93 8.57 6.68
N PHE A 112 9.94 7.79 5.59
CA PHE A 112 9.21 6.52 5.54
C PHE A 112 9.80 5.41 6.41
N ASP A 113 11.09 5.44 6.71
CA ASP A 113 11.73 4.44 7.58
C ASP A 113 11.20 4.57 9.01
N GLU A 114 10.99 5.81 9.48
CA GLU A 114 10.37 6.09 10.78
C GLU A 114 8.95 5.54 10.87
N ILE A 115 8.15 5.77 9.82
CA ILE A 115 6.79 5.26 9.70
C ILE A 115 6.82 3.73 9.70
N HIS A 116 7.75 3.11 8.97
CA HIS A 116 7.82 1.67 8.88
C HIS A 116 8.13 1.00 10.21
N GLN A 117 9.01 1.58 11.03
CA GLN A 117 9.39 1.07 12.35
C GLN A 117 8.38 1.39 13.47
N ILE A 118 7.32 2.15 13.17
CA ILE A 118 6.24 2.50 14.13
C ILE A 118 6.81 3.21 15.34
N PHE A 119 7.52 4.31 15.08
CA PHE A 119 7.95 5.15 16.17
C PHE A 119 6.74 5.79 16.87
N PRO A 120 6.69 5.82 18.22
CA PRO A 120 5.53 6.27 19.00
C PRO A 120 5.04 7.69 18.68
N ALA A 121 5.92 8.56 18.16
CA ALA A 121 5.57 9.94 17.80
C ALA A 121 4.46 10.01 16.72
N TRP A 122 4.36 9.01 15.85
CA TRP A 122 3.36 8.95 14.77
C TRP A 122 1.91 8.84 15.27
N LEU A 123 1.68 8.26 16.47
CA LEU A 123 0.33 8.15 17.04
C LEU A 123 -0.23 9.49 17.55
N LEU A 124 0.62 10.49 17.80
CA LEU A 124 0.25 11.73 18.47
C LEU A 124 0.06 12.93 17.52
N GLY A 125 0.65 12.90 16.32
CA GLY A 125 0.74 14.08 15.45
C GLY A 125 -0.24 14.17 14.27
N TYR A 126 -0.82 13.07 13.81
CA TYR A 126 -1.58 13.06 12.55
C TYR A 126 -3.08 13.38 12.77
N LYS A 127 -3.44 14.67 12.79
CA LYS A 127 -4.84 15.12 12.70
C LYS A 127 -5.30 15.04 11.23
N ALA A 128 -6.40 14.31 11.04
CA ALA A 128 -7.00 13.97 9.76
C ALA A 128 -7.82 15.10 9.13
#